data_AF-A0A945YPE1-F1
#
_entry.id   AF-A0A945YPE1-F1
#
_cell.length_a   1.000
_cell.length_b   1.000
_cell.length_c   1.000
_cell.angle_alpha   90.00
_cell.angle_beta   90.00
_cell.angle_gamma   90.00
#
_symmetry.space_group_name_H-M   'P 1'
#
loop_
_entity.id
_entity.type
_entity.pdbx_description
1 polymer ?
#
loop_
_entity_poly.entity_id
_entity_poly.type
_entity_poly.pdbx_seq_one_letter_code
_entity_poly.pdbx_strand_id
1 'polypeptide(L)'
;MNNLNIKLGIGSSIIIIVGCLLKIFHLQGAEEVLTLGFLFFSLIFMPFIIFSQLKEKKIIHAIAGFFLSTLILGVLFKIMHWPFANFLISWSVTISLFGVTPIYIISNYYTKINENFSKEDRMKSILIGVFILAILSLKYAMMDLSKIPSPYSIP
;
A
#
# COMPACT_ATOMS: atom_id res chain seq x y z
N MET A 1 -13.46 -11.35 -10.28
CA MET A 1 -13.77 -10.61 -9.04
C MET A 1 -15.28 -10.53 -8.89
N ASN A 2 -15.82 -10.86 -7.73
CA ASN A 2 -17.27 -10.77 -7.50
C ASN A 2 -17.65 -9.29 -7.34
N ASN A 3 -18.86 -8.92 -7.79
CA ASN A 3 -19.41 -7.57 -7.64
C ASN A 3 -19.37 -7.07 -6.19
N LEU A 4 -19.45 -8.00 -5.23
CA LEU A 4 -19.32 -7.71 -3.80
C LEU A 4 -17.96 -7.07 -3.45
N ASN A 5 -16.85 -7.61 -3.94
CA ASN A 5 -15.52 -7.12 -3.56
C ASN A 5 -15.29 -5.70 -4.07
N ILE A 6 -15.77 -5.43 -5.28
CA ILE A 6 -15.70 -4.10 -5.89
C ILE A 6 -16.50 -3.11 -5.03
N LYS A 7 -17.71 -3.48 -4.60
CA LYS A 7 -18.53 -2.65 -3.68
C LYS A 7 -17.82 -2.42 -2.34
N LEU A 8 -17.20 -3.44 -1.75
CA LEU A 8 -16.44 -3.32 -0.50
C LEU A 8 -15.23 -2.38 -0.64
N GLY A 9 -14.49 -2.48 -1.75
CA GLY A 9 -13.34 -1.62 -2.04
C GLY A 9 -13.75 -0.17 -2.27
N ILE A 10 -14.80 0.08 -3.06
CA ILE A 10 -15.33 1.43 -3.29
C ILE A 10 -15.86 2.03 -1.98
N GLY A 11 -16.66 1.27 -1.23
CA GLY A 11 -17.26 1.74 0.03
C GLY A 11 -16.19 2.15 1.05
N SER A 12 -15.18 1.31 1.25
CA SER A 12 -14.06 1.62 2.15
C SER A 12 -13.25 2.83 1.69
N SER A 13 -13.00 2.97 0.40
CA SER A 13 -12.31 4.12 -0.17
C SER A 13 -13.08 5.43 0.06
N ILE A 14 -14.40 5.41 -0.10
CA ILE A 14 -15.26 6.58 0.17
C ILE A 14 -15.20 6.96 1.66
N ILE A 15 -15.28 5.99 2.56
CA ILE A 15 -15.19 6.25 4.01
C ILE A 15 -13.84 6.87 4.37
N ILE A 16 -12.73 6.36 3.82
CA ILE A 16 -11.39 6.93 4.02
C ILE A 16 -11.32 8.37 3.49
N ILE A 17 -11.83 8.64 2.28
CA ILE A 17 -11.84 9.99 1.71
C ILE A 17 -12.62 10.96 2.60
N VAL A 18 -13.81 10.56 3.07
CA VAL A 18 -14.62 11.35 3.99
C VAL A 18 -13.84 11.61 5.29
N GLY A 19 -13.23 10.58 5.87
CA GLY A 19 -12.41 10.73 7.07
C GLY A 19 -11.24 11.70 6.88
N CYS A 20 -10.55 11.65 5.73
CA CYS A 20 -9.49 12.58 5.39
C CYS A 20 -10.00 14.03 5.31
N LEU A 21 -11.15 14.25 4.67
CA LEU A 21 -11.78 15.57 4.58
C LEU A 21 -12.16 16.09 5.98
N LEU A 22 -12.79 15.26 6.81
CA LEU A 22 -13.12 15.64 8.20
C LEU A 22 -11.87 16.03 8.99
N LYS A 23 -10.76 15.30 8.83
CA LYS A 23 -9.49 15.59 9.51
C LYS A 23 -8.89 16.91 9.06
N ILE A 24 -8.92 17.21 7.75
CA ILE A 24 -8.41 18.48 7.18
C ILE A 24 -9.24 19.68 7.65
N PHE A 25 -10.58 19.54 7.73
CA PHE A 25 -11.46 20.61 8.20
C PHE A 25 -11.61 20.68 9.73
N HIS A 26 -10.85 19.88 10.49
CA HIS A 26 -10.93 19.79 11.95
C HIS A 26 -12.34 19.49 12.48
N LEU A 27 -13.14 18.73 11.73
CA LEU A 27 -14.49 18.36 12.10
C LEU A 27 -14.50 17.20 13.11
N GLN A 28 -15.52 17.19 13.98
CA GLN A 28 -15.69 16.13 14.98
C GLN A 28 -15.94 14.77 14.31
N GLY A 29 -15.44 13.69 14.91
CA GLY A 29 -15.59 12.32 14.40
C GLY A 29 -14.58 11.92 13.32
N ALA A 30 -13.66 12.79 12.90
CA ALA A 30 -12.66 12.49 11.87
C ALA A 30 -11.83 11.22 12.18
N GLU A 31 -11.41 11.05 13.43
CA GLU A 31 -10.57 9.94 13.86
C GLU A 31 -11.33 8.60 13.86
N GLU A 32 -12.60 8.62 14.27
CA GLU A 32 -13.47 7.45 14.26
C GLU A 32 -13.75 6.98 12.83
N VAL A 33 -14.09 7.91 11.93
CA VAL A 33 -14.36 7.62 10.52
C VAL A 33 -13.10 7.12 9.81
N LEU A 34 -11.94 7.73 10.06
CA LEU A 34 -10.67 7.27 9.51
C LEU A 34 -10.31 5.86 10.03
N THR A 35 -10.46 5.63 11.33
CA THR A 35 -10.18 4.32 11.94
C THR A 35 -11.07 3.24 11.33
N LEU A 36 -12.37 3.50 11.21
CA LEU A 36 -13.32 2.57 10.61
C LEU A 36 -12.97 2.30 9.14
N GLY A 37 -12.70 3.35 8.35
CA GLY A 37 -12.37 3.22 6.94
C GLY A 37 -11.09 2.42 6.69
N PHE A 38 -10.01 2.75 7.41
CA PHE A 38 -8.73 2.05 7.29
C PHE A 38 -8.79 0.61 7.81
N LEU A 39 -9.44 0.35 8.94
CA LEU A 39 -9.60 -1.01 9.46
C LEU A 39 -10.45 -1.87 8.52
N PHE A 40 -11.55 -1.33 7.99
CA PHE A 40 -12.37 -2.06 7.04
C PHE A 40 -11.59 -2.37 5.75
N PHE A 41 -10.85 -1.39 5.22
CA PHE A 41 -10.00 -1.60 4.05
C PHE A 41 -8.96 -2.70 4.30
N SER A 42 -8.21 -2.59 5.40
CA SER A 42 -7.07 -3.47 5.68
C SER A 42 -7.46 -4.87 6.18
N LEU A 43 -8.57 -5.01 6.90
CA LEU A 43 -8.99 -6.27 7.53
C LEU A 43 -10.10 -7.02 6.78
N ILE A 44 -10.86 -6.35 5.90
CA ILE A 44 -11.95 -6.98 5.16
C ILE A 44 -11.65 -7.01 3.67
N PHE A 45 -11.46 -5.84 3.06
CA PHE A 45 -11.25 -5.76 1.61
C PHE A 45 -9.92 -6.38 1.18
N MET A 46 -8.82 -6.00 1.83
CA MET A 46 -7.48 -6.48 1.46
C MET A 46 -7.31 -8.00 1.60
N PRO A 47 -7.70 -8.65 2.72
CA PRO A 47 -7.59 -10.10 2.84
C PRO A 47 -8.38 -10.83 1.76
N PHE A 48 -9.57 -10.33 1.41
CA PHE A 48 -10.35 -10.91 0.33
C PHE A 48 -9.57 -10.90 -1.00
N ILE A 49 -8.99 -9.74 -1.37
CA ILE A 49 -8.20 -9.60 -2.59
C ILE A 49 -6.97 -10.53 -2.54
N ILE A 50 -6.25 -10.56 -1.42
CA ILE A 50 -5.08 -11.43 -1.22
C ILE A 50 -5.46 -12.90 -1.43
N PHE A 51 -6.56 -13.37 -0.81
CA PHE A 51 -7.03 -14.74 -1.01
C PHE A 51 -7.41 -15.03 -2.47
N SER A 52 -8.02 -14.08 -3.17
CA SER A 52 -8.31 -14.21 -4.60
C SER A 52 -7.03 -14.38 -5.43
N GLN A 53 -6.00 -13.57 -5.14
CA GLN A 53 -4.71 -13.65 -5.84
C GLN A 53 -3.99 -14.98 -5.56
N LEU A 54 -4.06 -15.48 -4.31
CA LEU A 54 -3.50 -16.78 -3.95
C LEU A 54 -4.19 -17.93 -4.67
N LYS A 55 -5.52 -17.90 -4.81
CA LYS A 55 -6.28 -18.89 -5.59
C LYS A 55 -5.87 -18.89 -7.07
N GLU A 56 -5.56 -17.72 -7.62
CA GLU A 56 -5.05 -17.56 -8.99
C GLU A 56 -3.53 -17.84 -9.11
N LYS A 57 -2.87 -18.31 -8.04
CA LYS A 57 -1.41 -18.55 -7.96
C LYS A 57 -0.56 -17.31 -8.25
N LYS A 58 -1.13 -16.11 -8.12
CA LYS A 58 -0.45 -14.82 -8.28
C LYS A 58 0.22 -14.39 -6.97
N ILE A 59 1.21 -15.18 -6.54
CA ILE A 59 1.85 -15.05 -5.22
C ILE A 59 2.45 -13.65 -5.00
N ILE A 60 3.13 -13.08 -5.99
CA ILE A 60 3.72 -11.73 -5.88
C ILE A 60 2.66 -10.67 -5.64
N HIS A 61 1.49 -10.78 -6.29
CA HIS A 61 0.37 -9.83 -6.09
C HIS A 61 -0.26 -9.99 -4.70
N ALA A 62 -0.33 -11.21 -4.18
CA ALA A 62 -0.79 -11.48 -2.82
C ALA A 62 0.17 -10.89 -1.77
N ILE A 63 1.47 -11.07 -1.94
CA ILE A 63 2.51 -10.49 -1.08
C ILE A 63 2.47 -8.96 -1.15
N ALA A 64 2.34 -8.38 -2.35
CA ALA A 64 2.18 -6.94 -2.54
C ALA A 64 0.95 -6.41 -1.79
N GLY A 65 -0.19 -7.09 -1.91
CA GLY A 65 -1.42 -6.74 -1.20
C GLY A 65 -1.25 -6.80 0.32
N PHE A 66 -0.53 -7.79 0.84
CA PHE A 66 -0.24 -7.90 2.26
C PHE A 66 0.58 -6.70 2.77
N PHE A 67 1.69 -6.36 2.11
CA PHE A 67 2.52 -5.24 2.52
C PHE A 67 1.86 -3.87 2.30
N LEU A 68 0.99 -3.74 1.30
CA LEU A 68 0.17 -2.54 1.14
C LEU A 68 -0.84 -2.40 2.29
N SER A 69 -1.47 -3.50 2.72
CA SER A 69 -2.39 -3.49 3.86
C SER A 69 -1.68 -3.11 5.16
N THR A 70 -0.48 -3.65 5.41
CA THR A 70 0.32 -3.31 6.60
C THR A 70 0.87 -1.89 6.56
N LEU A 71 1.21 -1.35 5.38
CA LEU A 71 1.56 0.06 5.22
C LEU A 71 0.40 0.97 5.62
N ILE A 72 -0.81 0.66 5.14
CA ILE A 72 -2.02 1.42 5.45
C ILE A 72 -2.35 1.36 6.95
N LEU A 73 -2.24 0.19 7.57
CA LEU A 73 -2.37 0.05 9.03
C LEU A 73 -1.31 0.87 9.77
N GLY A 74 -0.06 0.85 9.29
CA GLY A 74 1.00 1.67 9.85
C GLY A 74 0.69 3.17 9.79
N VAL A 75 0.11 3.65 8.68
CA VAL A 75 -0.35 5.04 8.53
C VAL A 75 -1.48 5.35 9.51
N LEU A 76 -2.47 4.46 9.64
CA LEU A 76 -3.53 4.61 10.66
C LEU A 76 -2.93 4.71 12.07
N PHE A 77 -2.01 3.81 12.41
CA PHE A 77 -1.36 3.80 13.72
C PHE A 77 -0.57 5.09 13.96
N LYS A 78 0.05 5.64 12.91
CA LYS A 78 0.76 6.92 12.98
C LYS A 78 -0.20 8.09 13.25
N ILE A 79 -1.35 8.13 12.57
CA ILE A 79 -2.38 9.16 12.76
C ILE A 79 -2.96 9.08 14.19
N MET A 80 -3.22 7.87 14.67
CA MET A 80 -3.81 7.62 15.99
C MET A 80 -2.78 7.61 17.13
N HIS A 81 -1.51 7.88 16.85
CA HIS A 81 -0.40 7.84 17.83
C HIS A 81 -0.25 6.49 18.56
N TRP A 82 -0.64 5.41 17.89
CA TRP A 82 -0.53 4.06 18.43
C TRP A 82 0.91 3.53 18.32
N PRO A 83 1.29 2.60 19.22
CA PRO A 83 2.63 2.01 19.21
C PRO A 83 2.87 1.23 17.91
N PHE A 84 4.14 0.99 17.57
CA PHE A 84 4.57 0.23 16.37
C PHE A 84 4.29 0.88 15.00
N ALA A 85 3.69 2.08 14.92
CA ALA A 85 3.44 2.78 13.66
C ALA A 85 4.67 2.87 12.74
N ASN A 86 5.80 3.35 13.28
CA ASN A 86 7.05 3.48 12.52
C ASN A 86 7.61 2.12 12.07
N PHE A 87 7.46 1.09 12.90
CA PHE A 87 7.91 -0.25 12.57
C PHE A 87 7.12 -0.81 11.37
N LEU A 88 5.79 -0.72 11.42
CA LEU A 88 4.91 -1.18 10.34
C LEU A 88 5.20 -0.44 9.02
N ILE A 89 5.32 0.88 9.06
CA ILE A 89 5.62 1.70 7.88
C ILE A 89 7.01 1.38 7.33
N SER A 90 8.04 1.31 8.17
CA SER A 90 9.42 1.09 7.72
C SER A 90 9.59 -0.27 7.05
N TRP A 91 9.10 -1.34 7.69
CA TRP A 91 9.25 -2.69 7.14
C TRP A 91 8.40 -2.92 5.88
N SER A 92 7.16 -2.40 5.85
CA SER A 92 6.31 -2.51 4.66
C SER A 92 6.90 -1.78 3.46
N VAL A 93 7.43 -0.57 3.63
CA VAL A 93 8.10 0.16 2.55
C VAL A 93 9.40 -0.51 2.15
N THR A 94 10.24 -0.92 3.09
CA THR A 94 11.54 -1.57 2.79
C THR A 94 11.35 -2.83 1.97
N ILE A 95 10.45 -3.73 2.40
CA ILE A 95 10.21 -4.99 1.68
C ILE A 95 9.53 -4.74 0.34
N SER A 96 8.61 -3.76 0.26
CA SER A 96 7.96 -3.42 -1.01
C SER A 96 8.93 -2.80 -2.00
N LEU A 97 9.87 -1.96 -1.53
CA LEU A 97 10.85 -1.26 -2.35
C LEU A 97 11.93 -2.20 -2.90
N PHE A 98 12.53 -3.02 -2.04
CA PHE A 98 13.67 -3.86 -2.42
C PHE A 98 13.28 -5.29 -2.83
N GLY A 99 12.11 -5.77 -2.43
CA GLY A 99 11.63 -7.12 -2.76
C GLY A 99 10.52 -7.09 -3.80
N VAL A 100 9.33 -6.64 -3.40
CA VAL A 100 8.11 -6.81 -4.21
C VAL A 100 8.19 -6.07 -5.55
N THR A 101 8.57 -4.80 -5.54
CA THR A 101 8.53 -3.95 -6.74
C THR A 101 9.56 -4.38 -7.80
N PRO A 102 10.83 -4.66 -7.47
CA PRO A 102 11.80 -5.17 -8.43
C PRO A 102 11.36 -6.51 -9.04
N ILE A 103 10.87 -7.44 -8.20
CA ILE A 103 10.36 -8.74 -8.68
C ILE A 103 9.15 -8.54 -9.60
N TYR A 104 8.23 -7.64 -9.28
CA TYR A 104 7.08 -7.31 -10.12
C TYR A 104 7.51 -6.77 -11.49
N ILE A 105 8.43 -5.81 -11.54
CA ILE A 105 8.93 -5.23 -12.80
C ILE A 105 9.63 -6.30 -13.64
N ILE A 106 10.54 -7.07 -13.04
CA ILE A 106 11.29 -8.14 -13.72
C ILE A 106 10.34 -9.21 -14.26
N SER A 107 9.36 -9.64 -13.45
CA SER A 107 8.37 -10.64 -13.86
C SER A 107 7.54 -10.17 -15.06
N ASN A 108 7.09 -8.91 -15.06
CA ASN A 108 6.35 -8.34 -16.20
C ASN A 108 7.23 -8.15 -17.43
N TYR A 109 8.51 -7.81 -17.26
CA TYR A 109 9.46 -7.68 -18.36
C TYR A 109 9.68 -9.00 -19.12
N TYR A 110 9.86 -10.10 -18.39
CA TYR A 110 10.06 -11.44 -18.95
C TYR A 110 8.76 -12.14 -19.38
N THR A 111 7.60 -11.55 -19.13
CA THR A 111 6.32 -12.12 -19.58
C THR A 111 6.26 -12.15 -21.10
N LYS A 112 5.98 -13.33 -21.67
CA LYS A 112 5.88 -13.53 -23.12
C LYS A 112 4.64 -12.82 -23.66
N ILE A 113 4.83 -12.10 -24.77
CA ILE A 113 3.74 -11.45 -25.51
C ILE A 113 2.89 -12.54 -26.16
N ASN A 114 1.57 -12.43 -26.01
CA ASN A 114 0.58 -13.33 -26.61
C ASN A 114 -0.65 -12.51 -27.05
N GLU A 115 -1.67 -13.15 -27.63
CA GLU A 115 -2.89 -12.48 -28.09
C GLU A 115 -3.62 -11.70 -26.98
N ASN A 116 -3.49 -12.14 -25.72
CA ASN A 116 -4.13 -11.53 -24.55
C ASN A 116 -3.24 -10.50 -23.83
N PHE A 117 -1.96 -10.38 -24.21
CA PHE A 117 -0.97 -9.55 -23.54
C PHE A 117 -0.05 -8.92 -24.57
N SER A 118 -0.40 -7.71 -24.99
CA SER A 118 0.30 -6.95 -26.01
C SER A 118 1.61 -6.34 -25.48
N LYS A 119 2.44 -5.85 -26.40
CA LYS A 119 3.60 -5.01 -26.06
C LYS A 119 3.18 -3.78 -25.26
N GLU A 120 2.02 -3.20 -25.57
CA GLU A 120 1.48 -2.04 -24.88
C GLU A 120 1.12 -2.35 -23.42
N ASP A 121 0.48 -3.49 -23.17
CA ASP A 121 0.12 -3.92 -21.81
C ASP A 121 1.36 -4.16 -20.95
N ARG A 122 2.39 -4.77 -21.55
CA ARG A 122 3.69 -4.92 -20.89
C ARG A 122 4.31 -3.57 -20.53
N MET A 123 4.29 -2.61 -21.44
CA MET A 123 4.81 -1.27 -21.18
C MET A 123 4.02 -0.58 -20.06
N LYS A 124 2.69 -0.67 -20.06
CA LYS A 124 1.83 -0.13 -18.99
C LYS A 124 2.15 -0.76 -17.63
N SER A 125 2.28 -2.08 -17.54
CA SER A 125 2.62 -2.76 -16.28
C SER A 125 4.01 -2.37 -15.76
N ILE A 126 5.00 -2.28 -16.64
CA ILE A 126 6.35 -1.81 -16.26
C ILE A 126 6.30 -0.36 -15.78
N LEU A 127 5.58 0.52 -16.50
CA LEU A 127 5.43 1.93 -16.14
C LEU A 127 4.78 2.08 -14.76
N ILE A 128 3.71 1.33 -14.49
CA ILE A 128 3.07 1.28 -13.16
C ILE A 128 4.08 0.85 -12.09
N GLY A 129 4.88 -0.18 -12.35
CA GLY A 129 5.94 -0.63 -11.45
C GLY A 129 6.97 0.46 -11.16
N VAL A 130 7.40 1.22 -12.18
CA VAL A 130 8.37 2.34 -12.03
C VAL A 130 7.76 3.47 -11.21
N PHE A 131 6.48 3.82 -11.42
CA PHE A 131 5.81 4.83 -10.59
C PHE A 131 5.72 4.39 -9.13
N ILE A 132 5.36 3.12 -8.86
CA ILE A 132 5.35 2.57 -7.50
C ILE A 132 6.74 2.64 -6.88
N LEU A 133 7.78 2.27 -7.62
CA LEU A 133 9.18 2.34 -7.17
C LEU A 133 9.56 3.77 -6.78
N ALA A 134 9.19 4.77 -7.59
CA ALA A 134 9.48 6.17 -7.31
C ALA A 134 8.78 6.67 -6.04
N ILE A 135 7.49 6.35 -5.86
CA ILE A 135 6.71 6.73 -4.67
C ILE A 135 7.27 6.06 -3.41
N LEU A 136 7.61 4.78 -3.48
CA LEU A 136 8.21 4.06 -2.35
C LEU A 136 9.60 4.57 -2.02
N SER A 137 10.43 4.86 -3.02
CA SER A 137 11.76 5.47 -2.84
C SER A 137 11.67 6.83 -2.16
N LEU A 138 10.75 7.69 -2.60
CA LEU A 138 10.50 8.99 -1.98
C LEU A 138 10.10 8.82 -0.52
N LYS A 139 9.14 7.92 -0.25
CA LYS A 139 8.72 7.66 1.13
C LYS A 139 9.87 7.13 1.99
N TYR A 140 10.68 6.22 1.46
CA TYR A 140 11.83 5.65 2.16
C TYR A 140 12.86 6.73 2.53
N ALA A 141 13.21 7.61 1.59
CA ALA A 141 14.10 8.75 1.84
C ALA A 141 13.56 9.69 2.94
N MET A 142 12.26 9.97 2.92
CA MET A 142 11.61 10.80 3.95
C MET A 142 11.63 10.16 5.35
N MET A 143 11.73 8.83 5.47
CA MET A 143 11.83 8.19 6.78
C MET A 143 13.15 8.52 7.47
N ASP A 144 14.24 8.59 6.70
CA ASP A 144 15.56 8.87 7.26
C ASP A 144 15.70 10.35 7.65
N LEU A 145 15.20 11.26 6.81
CA LEU A 145 15.15 12.70 7.11
C LEU A 145 14.35 13.04 8.37
N SER A 146 13.40 12.20 8.76
CA SER A 146 12.58 12.41 9.96
C SER A 146 13.27 12.01 11.27
N LYS A 147 14.43 11.36 11.22
CA LYS A 147 15.22 11.07 12.41
C LYS A 147 16.01 12.32 12.77
N ILE A 148 15.67 12.94 13.90
CA ILE A 148 16.55 13.94 14.52
C ILE A 148 17.86 13.20 14.85
N PRO A 149 19.04 13.69 14.42
CA PRO A 149 20.29 13.07 14.79
C PRO A 149 20.34 12.97 16.31
N SER A 150 20.74 11.79 16.80
CA SER A 150 21.08 11.63 18.21
C SER A 150 22.01 12.77 18.60
N PRO A 151 21.83 13.46 19.75
CA PRO A 151 22.80 14.44 20.22
C PRO A 151 24.21 13.84 20.41
N TYR A 152 24.36 12.52 20.27
CA TYR A 152 25.60 11.77 20.34
C TYR A 152 26.04 11.14 19.00
N SER A 153 25.38 11.40 17.87
CA SER A 153 25.92 10.98 16.57
C SER A 153 27.09 11.90 16.19
N ILE A 154 28.30 11.37 16.30
CA ILE A 154 29.56 12.02 15.91
C ILE A 154 29.54 12.25 14.38
N PRO A 155 30.04 13.41 13.89
CA PRO A 155 30.10 13.73 12.46
C PRO A 155 30.89 12.72 11.62
#